data_AF-A0A936IFX9-F1
#
_entry.id   AF-A0A936IFX9-F1
#
_cell.length_a   1.000
_cell.length_b   1.000
_cell.length_c   1.000
_cell.angle_alpha   90.00
_cell.angle_beta   90.00
_cell.angle_gamma   90.00
#
_symmetry.space_group_name_H-M   'P 1'
#
loop_
_entity.id
_entity.type
_entity.pdbx_description
1 polymer ?
#
loop_
_entity_poly.entity_id
_entity_poly.type
_entity_poly.pdbx_seq_one_letter_code
_entity_poly.pdbx_strand_id
1 'polypeptide(L)'
;MRGAPRARFGQWLNRSRRVLLTLWMVWVVSVFDFYFTLSEWGTPHFVEANPIAAWILDGPPLAVAVFKFGLLGLATVILLSLRRHALVEWTCWLLMAIEVYLAIRWFLYFDSLASGKPHPMIEMPP
;
A
#
# COMPACT_ATOMS: atom_id res chain seq x y z
N MET A 1 -20.87 43.78 -18.51
CA MET A 1 -19.68 43.39 -17.71
C MET A 1 -19.60 41.86 -17.68
N ARG A 2 -18.64 41.25 -18.37
CA ARG A 2 -18.44 39.79 -18.39
C ARG A 2 -17.61 39.41 -17.15
N GLY A 3 -18.21 38.66 -16.23
CA GLY A 3 -17.51 38.19 -15.03
C GLY A 3 -16.29 37.36 -15.41
N ALA A 4 -15.12 37.71 -14.86
CA ALA A 4 -13.90 36.93 -15.04
C ALA A 4 -14.14 35.47 -14.59
N PRO A 5 -13.65 34.47 -15.33
CA PRO A 5 -13.73 33.09 -14.88
C PRO A 5 -12.90 32.97 -13.60
N ARG A 6 -13.59 32.80 -12.46
CA ARG A 6 -12.95 32.43 -11.21
C ARG A 6 -12.32 31.07 -11.45
N ALA A 7 -11.02 31.04 -11.74
CA ALA A 7 -10.23 29.82 -11.72
C ALA A 7 -10.38 29.23 -10.32
N ARG A 8 -11.25 28.23 -10.22
CA ARG A 8 -11.60 27.57 -8.97
C ARG A 8 -10.35 26.80 -8.53
N PHE A 9 -9.66 27.30 -7.51
CA PHE A 9 -8.57 26.59 -6.83
C PHE A 9 -9.03 25.13 -6.63
N GLY A 10 -8.46 24.19 -7.40
CA GLY A 10 -8.94 22.79 -7.46
C GLY A 10 -9.20 22.21 -8.85
N GLN A 11 -9.28 23.00 -9.94
CA GLN A 11 -9.42 22.44 -11.30
C GLN A 11 -8.21 21.60 -11.76
N TRP A 12 -7.04 21.81 -11.15
CA TRP A 12 -5.81 21.06 -11.47
C TRP A 12 -5.83 19.60 -10.96
N LEU A 13 -6.65 19.30 -9.96
CA LEU A 13 -6.86 17.97 -9.38
C LEU A 13 -8.21 17.38 -9.84
N ASN A 14 -8.38 17.23 -11.16
CA ASN A 14 -9.50 16.44 -11.67
C ASN A 14 -9.44 15.01 -11.09
N ARG A 15 -10.59 14.38 -10.86
CA ARG A 15 -10.73 13.04 -10.22
C ARG A 15 -9.73 12.02 -10.76
N SER A 16 -9.59 11.94 -12.09
CA SER A 16 -8.67 10.97 -12.70
C SER A 16 -7.20 11.22 -12.34
N ARG A 17 -6.79 12.48 -12.13
CA ARG A 17 -5.43 12.80 -11.63
C ARG A 17 -5.26 12.40 -10.17
N ARG A 18 -6.29 12.60 -9.34
CA ARG A 18 -6.26 12.14 -7.94
C ARG A 18 -6.13 10.62 -7.87
N VAL A 19 -6.93 9.88 -8.65
CA VAL A 19 -6.81 8.42 -8.77
C VAL A 19 -5.40 8.01 -9.19
N LEU A 20 -4.82 8.66 -10.21
CA LEU A 20 -3.46 8.38 -10.67
C LEU A 20 -2.40 8.62 -9.57
N LEU A 21 -2.47 9.76 -8.89
CA LEU A 21 -1.53 10.10 -7.81
C LEU A 21 -1.66 9.14 -6.63
N THR A 22 -2.88 8.83 -6.21
CA THR A 22 -3.13 7.90 -5.11
C THR A 22 -2.67 6.48 -5.47
N LEU A 23 -2.94 5.99 -6.69
CA LEU A 23 -2.43 4.71 -7.16
C LEU A 23 -0.91 4.69 -7.22
N TRP A 24 -0.29 5.76 -7.70
CA TRP A 24 1.17 5.85 -7.74
C TRP A 24 1.79 5.77 -6.34
N MET A 25 1.18 6.46 -5.36
CA MET A 25 1.62 6.35 -3.97
C MET A 25 1.41 4.93 -3.40
N VAL A 26 0.28 4.27 -3.70
CA VAL A 26 0.06 2.86 -3.34
C VAL A 26 1.21 2.00 -3.87
N TRP A 27 1.56 2.12 -5.16
CA TRP A 27 2.69 1.39 -5.75
C TRP A 27 4.01 1.62 -5.01
N VAL A 28 4.33 2.88 -4.67
CA VAL A 28 5.56 3.20 -3.94
C VAL A 28 5.55 2.50 -2.57
N VAL A 29 4.46 2.60 -1.81
CA VAL A 29 4.38 1.98 -0.49
C VAL A 29 4.40 0.45 -0.58
N SER A 30 3.72 -0.15 -1.55
CA SER A 30 3.72 -1.60 -1.74
C SER A 30 5.12 -2.16 -2.07
N VAL A 31 5.99 -1.37 -2.72
CA VAL A 31 7.39 -1.78 -2.94
C VAL A 31 8.17 -1.84 -1.63
N PHE A 32 7.98 -0.86 -0.73
CA PHE A 32 8.59 -0.89 0.59
C PHE A 32 8.01 -2.00 1.46
N ASP A 33 6.69 -2.22 1.43
CA ASP A 33 6.05 -3.35 2.11
C ASP A 33 6.69 -4.67 1.68
N PHE A 34 6.82 -4.89 0.37
CA PHE A 34 7.43 -6.10 -0.15
C PHE A 34 8.89 -6.26 0.28
N TYR A 35 9.67 -5.18 0.27
CA TYR A 35 11.05 -5.21 0.74
C TYR A 35 11.14 -5.62 2.21
N PHE A 36 10.29 -5.06 3.08
CA PHE A 36 10.28 -5.40 4.51
C PHE A 36 9.76 -6.83 4.76
N THR A 37 8.74 -7.27 4.02
CA THR A 37 8.30 -8.67 4.03
C THR A 37 9.46 -9.62 3.75
N LEU A 38 10.26 -9.34 2.72
CA LEU A 38 11.40 -10.20 2.38
C LEU A 38 12.55 -10.10 3.37
N SER A 39 12.82 -8.92 3.93
CA SER A 39 13.93 -8.75 4.88
C SER A 39 13.68 -9.48 6.20
N GLU A 40 12.42 -9.53 6.63
CA GLU A 40 12.00 -10.19 7.86
C GLU A 40 11.47 -11.61 7.63
N TRP A 41 11.47 -12.08 6.38
CA TRP A 41 11.05 -13.44 6.09
C TRP A 41 12.01 -14.46 6.73
N GLY A 42 11.45 -15.41 7.47
CA GLY A 42 12.20 -16.43 8.20
C GLY A 42 12.68 -15.99 9.58
N THR A 43 12.39 -14.75 10.00
CA THR A 43 12.60 -14.34 11.40
C THR A 43 11.44 -14.84 12.26
N PRO A 44 11.69 -15.20 13.53
CA PRO A 44 10.64 -15.70 14.43
C PRO A 44 9.57 -14.65 14.78
N HIS A 45 9.83 -13.37 14.52
CA HIS A 45 8.94 -12.26 14.85
C HIS A 45 8.02 -11.85 13.69
N PHE A 46 8.20 -12.43 12.50
CA PHE A 46 7.39 -12.12 11.33
C PHE A 46 6.39 -13.24 11.01
N VAL A 47 5.11 -12.89 11.03
CA VAL A 47 4.02 -13.76 10.58
C VAL A 47 3.30 -13.06 9.44
N GLU A 48 3.38 -13.63 8.24
CA GLU A 48 2.65 -13.14 7.08
C GLU A 48 1.15 -13.39 7.29
N ALA A 49 0.37 -12.32 7.40
CA ALA A 49 -1.06 -12.39 7.68
C ALA A 49 -1.88 -12.90 6.48
N ASN A 50 -1.35 -12.77 5.26
CA ASN A 50 -2.00 -13.29 4.07
C ASN A 50 -1.66 -14.79 3.92
N PRO A 51 -2.62 -15.72 4.12
CA PRO A 51 -2.35 -17.15 4.10
C PRO A 51 -1.86 -17.65 2.73
N ILE A 52 -2.28 -17.00 1.65
CA ILE A 52 -1.82 -17.35 0.30
C ILE A 52 -0.37 -16.88 0.12
N ALA A 53 -0.05 -15.66 0.57
CA ALA A 53 1.33 -15.17 0.50
C ALA A 53 2.25 -16.00 1.41
N ALA A 54 1.81 -16.39 2.60
CA ALA A 54 2.54 -17.26 3.52
C ALA A 54 2.88 -18.61 2.86
N TRP A 55 1.93 -19.24 2.16
CA TRP A 55 2.17 -20.48 1.44
C TRP A 55 3.13 -20.31 0.25
N ILE A 56 3.07 -19.17 -0.45
CA ILE A 56 3.97 -18.89 -1.57
C ILE A 56 5.39 -18.50 -1.08
N LEU A 57 5.48 -17.92 0.13
CA LEU A 57 6.75 -17.54 0.76
C LEU A 57 7.65 -18.75 1.00
N ASP A 58 7.11 -19.96 1.20
CA ASP A 58 7.91 -21.20 1.30
C ASP A 58 8.68 -21.53 0.00
N GLY A 59 8.34 -20.87 -1.11
CA GLY A 59 8.99 -21.00 -2.42
C GLY A 59 10.08 -19.95 -2.70
N PRO A 60 10.46 -19.77 -3.98
CA PRO A 60 11.43 -18.74 -4.35
C PRO A 60 10.84 -17.33 -4.13
N PRO A 61 11.63 -16.34 -3.65
CA PRO A 61 11.16 -14.96 -3.40
C PRO A 61 10.46 -14.29 -4.59
N LEU A 62 10.87 -14.68 -5.81
CA LEU A 62 10.27 -14.21 -7.05
C LEU A 62 8.79 -14.58 -7.17
N ALA A 63 8.36 -15.73 -6.64
CA ALA A 63 6.97 -16.18 -6.71
C ALA A 63 6.05 -15.24 -5.91
N VAL A 64 6.48 -14.83 -4.72
CA VAL A 64 5.75 -13.86 -3.87
C VAL A 64 5.70 -12.50 -4.53
N ALA A 65 6.80 -12.05 -5.15
CA ALA A 65 6.84 -10.81 -5.91
C ALA A 65 5.81 -10.82 -7.05
N VAL A 66 5.81 -11.89 -7.87
CA VAL A 66 4.88 -12.04 -8.99
C VAL A 66 3.44 -12.08 -8.51
N PHE A 67 3.16 -12.74 -7.38
CA PHE A 67 1.83 -12.77 -6.79
C PHE A 67 1.38 -11.38 -6.32
N LYS A 68 2.14 -10.71 -5.45
CA LYS A 68 1.80 -9.38 -4.90
C LYS A 68 1.67 -8.34 -6.02
N PHE A 69 2.70 -8.22 -6.87
CA PHE A 69 2.70 -7.22 -7.95
C PHE A 69 1.79 -7.58 -9.12
N GLY A 70 1.53 -8.87 -9.36
CA GLY A 70 0.54 -9.31 -10.35
C GLY A 70 -0.87 -8.88 -9.96
N LEU A 71 -1.25 -9.08 -8.70
CA LEU A 71 -2.54 -8.61 -8.18
C LEU A 71 -2.64 -7.09 -8.16
N LEU A 72 -1.58 -6.39 -7.71
CA LEU A 72 -1.55 -4.93 -7.72
C LEU A 72 -1.63 -4.37 -9.15
N GLY A 73 -0.92 -4.99 -10.10
CA GLY A 73 -0.97 -4.66 -11.52
C GLY A 73 -2.38 -4.84 -12.11
N LEU A 74 -3.01 -5.99 -11.86
CA LEU A 74 -4.37 -6.26 -12.30
C LEU A 74 -5.37 -5.24 -11.72
N ALA A 75 -5.30 -4.99 -10.41
CA ALA A 75 -6.13 -3.99 -9.75
C ALA A 75 -5.91 -2.59 -10.33
N THR A 76 -4.65 -2.23 -10.60
CA THR A 76 -4.30 -0.94 -11.22
C THR A 76 -4.94 -0.79 -12.60
N VAL A 77 -4.89 -1.81 -13.46
CA VAL A 77 -5.52 -1.78 -14.79
C VAL A 77 -7.02 -1.55 -14.68
N ILE A 78 -7.71 -2.26 -13.77
CA ILE A 78 -9.15 -2.12 -13.53
C ILE A 78 -9.49 -0.71 -13.02
N LEU A 79 -8.75 -0.20 -12.04
CA LEU A 79 -9.01 1.12 -11.46
C LEU A 79 -8.70 2.24 -12.47
N LEU A 80 -7.67 2.10 -13.30
CA LEU A 80 -7.35 3.07 -14.35
C LEU A 80 -8.38 3.08 -15.48
N SER A 81 -8.95 1.93 -15.85
CA SER A 81 -10.00 1.85 -16.86
C SER A 81 -11.30 2.53 -16.38
N LEU A 82 -11.58 2.45 -15.08
CA LEU A 82 -12.77 3.02 -14.43
C LEU A 82 -12.52 4.36 -13.69
N ARG A 83 -11.37 5.02 -13.89
CA ARG A 83 -10.91 6.23 -13.16
C ARG A 83 -11.81 7.47 -13.17
N ARG A 84 -12.94 7.43 -13.88
CA ARG A 84 -13.94 8.52 -13.93
C ARG A 84 -15.04 8.34 -12.87
N HIS A 85 -15.20 7.14 -12.33
CA HIS A 85 -16.21 6.82 -11.32
C HIS A 85 -15.78 7.29 -9.93
N ALA A 86 -16.73 7.85 -9.16
CA ALA A 86 -16.47 8.29 -7.78
C ALA A 86 -16.08 7.12 -6.87
N LEU A 87 -16.68 5.94 -7.10
CA LEU A 87 -16.38 4.73 -6.34
C LEU A 87 -14.89 4.34 -6.44
N VAL A 88 -14.31 4.43 -7.64
CA VAL A 88 -12.88 4.12 -7.86
C VAL A 88 -11.96 5.03 -7.06
N GLU A 89 -12.34 6.31 -6.96
CA GLU A 89 -11.61 7.27 -6.15
C GLU A 89 -11.60 6.84 -4.67
N TRP A 90 -12.76 6.48 -4.13
CA TRP A 90 -12.88 5.95 -2.76
C TRP A 90 -12.09 4.67 -2.56
N THR A 91 -12.13 3.74 -3.52
CA THR A 91 -11.32 2.51 -3.48
C THR A 91 -9.83 2.81 -3.44
N CYS A 92 -9.34 3.76 -4.25
CA CYS A 92 -7.93 4.15 -4.22
C CYS A 92 -7.54 4.77 -2.88
N TRP A 93 -8.40 5.62 -2.30
CA TRP A 93 -8.17 6.18 -0.96
C TRP A 93 -8.17 5.11 0.12
N LEU A 94 -9.05 4.11 0.03
CA LEU A 94 -9.07 2.98 0.96
C LEU A 94 -7.80 2.15 0.86
N LEU A 95 -7.36 1.80 -0.35
CA LEU A 95 -6.09 1.08 -0.58
C LEU A 95 -4.91 1.86 0.01
N MET A 96 -4.86 3.16 -0.25
CA MET A 96 -3.85 4.05 0.30
C MET A 96 -3.87 4.07 1.84
N ALA A 97 -5.04 4.12 2.46
CA ALA A 97 -5.16 4.09 3.92
C ALA A 97 -4.65 2.77 4.51
N ILE A 98 -4.92 1.64 3.85
CA ILE A 98 -4.40 0.31 4.25
C ILE A 98 -2.88 0.28 4.13
N GLU A 99 -2.31 0.75 3.03
CA GLU A 99 -0.87 0.82 2.81
C GLU A 99 -0.17 1.72 3.83
N VAL A 100 -0.73 2.90 4.12
CA VAL A 100 -0.21 3.79 5.17
C VAL A 100 -0.27 3.12 6.55
N TYR A 101 -1.35 2.41 6.85
CA TYR A 101 -1.46 1.66 8.09
C TYR A 101 -0.37 0.59 8.21
N LEU A 102 -0.13 -0.18 7.15
CA LEU A 102 0.96 -1.17 7.12
C LEU A 102 2.34 -0.51 7.26
N ALA A 103 2.57 0.62 6.59
CA ALA A 103 3.82 1.38 6.72
C ALA A 103 4.06 1.85 8.17
N ILE A 104 3.01 2.30 8.87
CA ILE A 104 3.09 2.64 10.29
C ILE A 104 3.43 1.40 11.12
N ARG A 105 2.83 0.24 10.84
CA ARG A 105 3.17 -1.01 11.54
C ARG A 105 4.63 -1.41 11.34
N TRP A 106 5.15 -1.30 10.11
CA TRP A 106 6.56 -1.53 9.82
C TRP A 106 7.47 -0.57 10.58
N PHE A 107 7.12 0.71 10.62
CA PHE A 107 7.87 1.70 11.40
C PHE A 107 7.90 1.34 12.90
N LEU A 108 6.75 1.01 13.48
CA LEU A 108 6.65 0.61 14.89
C LEU A 108 7.42 -0.69 15.18
N TYR A 109 7.40 -1.64 14.24
CA TYR A 109 8.17 -2.88 14.34
C TYR A 109 9.68 -2.59 14.40
N PHE A 110 10.22 -1.82 13.46
CA PHE A 110 11.65 -1.49 13.45
C PHE A 110 12.05 -0.59 14.61
N ASP A 111 11.18 0.32 15.05
CA ASP A 111 11.41 1.12 16.26
C ASP A 111 11.46 0.24 17.52
N SER A 112 10.56 -0.75 17.63
CA SER A 112 10.57 -1.75 18.71
C SER A 112 11.85 -2.59 18.70
N LEU A 113 12.31 -3.04 17.53
CA LEU A 113 13.57 -3.77 17.38
C LEU A 113 14.78 -2.92 17.77
N ALA A 114 14.83 -1.66 17.34
CA ALA A 114 15.94 -0.75 17.63
C ALA A 114 15.98 -0.30 19.09
N SER A 115 14.82 -0.10 19.71
CA SER A 115 14.70 0.37 21.10
C SER A 115 14.68 -0.75 22.15
N GLY A 116 14.47 -2.00 21.71
CA GLY A 116 14.25 -3.15 22.59
C GLY A 116 12.96 -3.08 23.42
N LYS A 117 12.02 -2.20 23.05
CA LYS A 117 10.77 -1.98 23.79
C LYS A 117 9.57 -2.46 22.97
N PRO A 118 8.74 -3.38 23.50
CA PRO A 118 7.52 -3.78 22.83
C PRO A 118 6.53 -2.63 22.73
N HIS A 119 6.02 -2.40 21.51
CA HIS A 119 4.93 -1.48 21.25
C HIS A 119 3.59 -2.23 21.35
N PRO A 120 2.56 -1.71 22.01
CA PRO A 120 1.29 -2.43 22.23
C PRO A 120 0.52 -2.79 20.94
N MET A 121 0.89 -2.22 19.79
CA MET A 121 0.32 -2.55 18.47
C MET A 121 1.14 -3.60 17.69
N ILE A 122 2.24 -4.07 18.26
CA ILE A 122 3.12 -5.10 17.69
C ILE A 122 3.21 -6.20 18.75
N GLU A 123 2.45 -7.28 18.55
CA GLU A 123 2.63 -8.49 19.35
C GLU A 123 3.99 -9.10 18.98
N MET A 124 4.98 -8.93 19.85
CA MET A 124 6.22 -9.70 19.74
C MET A 124 5.94 -11.10 20.27
N PRO A 125 6.11 -12.16 19.47
CA PRO A 125 6.11 -13.51 20.02
C PRO A 125 7.28 -13.64 21.03
N PRO A 126 7.10 -14.48 22.08
CA PRO A 126 8.04 -14.62 23.19
C PRO A 126 9.43 -15.09 22.76
#